data_AF-A0A081SC61-F1
#
_entry.id   AF-A0A081SC61-F1
#
_cell.length_a   1.000
_cell.length_b   1.000
_cell.length_c   1.000
_cell.angle_alpha   90.00
_cell.angle_beta   90.00
_cell.angle_gamma   90.00
#
_symmetry.space_group_name_H-M   'P 1'
#
loop_
_entity.id
_entity.type
_entity.pdbx_description
1 polymer ?
#
loop_
_entity_poly.entity_id
_entity_poly.type
_entity_poly.pdbx_seq_one_letter_code
_entity_poly.pdbx_strand_id
1 'polypeptide(L)' 'MNPFLETFYKDHQVKPFISPERDLNTWLLNPKPVPKRNIKDFKNDIY' A
#
# COMPACT_ATOMS: atom_id res chain seq x y z
N MET A 1 13.90 -1.96 8.16
CA MET A 1 12.59 -2.38 7.61
C MET A 1 11.84 -3.09 8.72
N ASN A 2 10.54 -2.86 8.90
CA ASN A 2 9.77 -3.55 9.94
C ASN A 2 9.59 -5.05 9.54
N PRO A 3 9.91 -6.04 10.39
CA PRO A 3 9.82 -7.47 10.05
C PRO A 3 8.41 -7.92 9.61
N PHE A 4 7.37 -7.23 10.07
CA PHE A 4 6.01 -7.45 9.59
C PHE A 4 5.86 -7.17 8.09
N LEU A 5 6.45 -6.07 7.60
CA LEU A 5 6.38 -5.70 6.19
C LEU A 5 7.10 -6.73 5.30
N GLU A 6 8.20 -7.30 5.78
CA GLU A 6 8.90 -8.35 5.03
C GLU A 6 8.06 -9.60 4.90
N THR A 7 7.25 -9.92 5.90
CA THR A 7 6.31 -11.06 5.84
C THR A 7 5.16 -10.79 4.88
N PHE A 8 4.55 -9.60 4.94
CA PHE A 8 3.41 -9.24 4.08
C PHE A 8 3.78 -9.11 2.60
N TYR A 9 4.98 -8.60 2.31
CA TYR A 9 5.44 -8.33 0.95
C TYR A 9 6.48 -9.33 0.45
N LYS A 10 6.60 -10.51 1.08
CA LYS A 10 7.62 -11.53 0.73
C LYS A 10 7.54 -11.98 -0.74
N ASP A 11 6.32 -12.12 -1.25
CA ASP A 11 6.06 -12.63 -2.61
C ASP A 11 5.90 -11.49 -3.65
N HIS A 12 6.04 -10.24 -3.21
CA HIS A 12 5.87 -9.07 -4.09
C HIS A 12 7.22 -8.68 -4.69
N GLN A 13 7.32 -8.64 -6.02
CA GLN A 13 8.54 -8.21 -6.72
C GLN A 13 8.92 -6.76 -6.39
N VAL A 14 7.93 -5.91 -6.09
CA VAL A 14 8.12 -4.51 -5.72
C VAL A 14 7.61 -4.30 -4.31
N LYS A 15 8.49 -3.86 -3.41
CA LYS A 15 8.10 -3.46 -2.06
C LYS A 15 7.41 -2.10 -2.09
N PRO A 16 6.34 -1.89 -1.31
CA PRO A 16 5.68 -0.60 -1.26
C PRO A 16 6.61 0.46 -0.66
N PHE A 17 6.51 1.68 -1.18
CA PHE A 17 7.16 2.82 -0.57
C PHE A 17 6.39 3.26 0.67
N ILE A 18 7.07 3.29 1.82
CA ILE A 18 6.53 3.76 3.09
C ILE A 18 7.45 4.87 3.58
N SER A 19 6.90 6.06 3.83
CA SER A 19 7.69 7.19 4.33
C SER A 19 8.37 6.83 5.67
N PRO A 20 9.65 7.19 5.90
CA PRO A 20 10.34 6.94 7.16
C PRO A 20 9.65 7.56 8.37
N GLU A 21 8.93 8.66 8.17
CA GLU A 21 8.20 9.39 9.21
C GLU A 21 6.86 8.74 9.57
N ARG A 22 6.44 7.71 8.81
CA ARG A 22 5.14 7.09 9.00
C ARG A 22 5.19 6.12 10.17
N ASP A 23 4.37 6.40 11.19
CA ASP A 23 4.10 5.44 12.27
C ASP A 23 3.32 4.24 11.73
N LEU A 24 4.04 3.14 11.54
CA LEU A 24 3.51 1.88 11.05
C LEU A 24 2.48 1.26 12.00
N ASN A 25 2.69 1.37 13.32
CA ASN A 25 1.82 0.74 14.31
C ASN A 25 0.45 1.41 14.28
N THR A 26 0.40 2.74 14.33
CA THR A 26 -0.85 3.49 14.22
C THR A 26 -1.52 3.28 12.86
N TRP A 27 -0.75 3.24 11.77
CA TRP A 27 -1.28 3.08 10.42
C TRP A 27 -1.92 1.71 10.18
N LEU A 28 -1.35 0.64 10.73
CA LEU A 28 -1.88 -0.72 10.64
C LEU A 28 -3.11 -0.92 11.56
N LEU A 29 -3.09 -0.35 12.76
CA LEU A 29 -4.18 -0.49 13.73
C LEU A 29 -5.40 0.37 13.40
N ASN A 30 -5.17 1.53 12.79
CA ASN A 30 -6.22 2.46 12.37
C ASN A 30 -6.00 2.83 10.90
N PRO A 31 -6.35 1.93 9.96
CA PRO A 31 -6.35 2.28 8.56
C PRO A 31 -7.38 3.39 8.37
N LYS A 32 -6.92 4.66 8.27
CA LYS A 32 -7.80 5.74 7.85
C LYS A 32 -8.43 5.29 6.54
N PRO A 33 -9.76 5.35 6.39
CA PRO A 33 -10.40 5.00 5.13
C PRO A 33 -9.76 5.87 4.07
N VAL A 34 -8.97 5.25 3.19
CA VAL A 34 -8.44 5.94 2.04
C VAL A 34 -9.67 6.24 1.20
N PRO A 35 -9.98 7.52 0.92
CA PRO A 35 -11.10 7.85 0.05
C PRO A 35 -10.94 7.00 -1.19
N LYS A 36 -11.99 6.25 -1.55
CA LYS A 36 -11.97 5.42 -2.76
C LYS A 36 -11.61 6.36 -3.89
N ARG A 37 -10.34 6.35 -4.31
CA ARG A 37 -9.95 7.10 -5.49
C ARG A 37 -10.85 6.54 -6.58
N ASN A 38 -11.50 7.41 -7.33
CA ASN A 38 -12.17 7.03 -8.57
C ASN A 38 -11.07 6.51 -9.49
N ILE A 39 -10.61 5.28 -9.26
CA ILE A 39 -9.79 4.52 -10.17
C ILE A 39 -10.73 4.34 -11.35
N LYS A 40 -10.55 5.19 -12.36
CA LYS A 40 -11.09 4.87 -13.68
C LYS A 40 -10.50 3.52 -14.01
N ASP A 41 -11.36 2.52 -14.18
CA ASP A 41 -10.95 1.24 -14.71
C ASP A 41 -10.28 1.51 -16.06
N PHE A 42 -8.96 1.40 -16.13
CA PHE A 42 -8.20 1.46 -17.38
C PHE A 42 -8.41 0.18 -18.22
N LYS A 43 -9.61 -0.42 -18.16
CA LYS A 43 -9.92 -1.63 -18.94
C LYS A 43 -10.11 -1.35 -20.43
N ASN A 44 -10.20 -0.09 -20.85
CA ASN A 44 -10.59 0.27 -22.22
C ASN A 44 -9.57 1.11 -23.00
N ASP A 45 -8.35 1.36 -22.51
CA ASP A 45 -7.34 2.12 -23.25
C ASP A 45 -6.37 1.20 -24.01
N ILE A 46 -6.92 0.35 -24.88
CA ILE A 46 -6.17 -0.32 -25.96
C ILE A 46 -6.81 0.13 -27.27
N TYR A 47 -6.26 1.20 -27.86
CA TYR A 47 -6.48 1.59 -29.26
C TYR A 47 -5.26 1.14 -30.08
#